data_AF-A0A252BHB1-F1
#
_entry.id   AF-A0A252BHB1-F1
#
_cell.length_a   1.000
_cell.length_b   1.000
_cell.length_c   1.000
_cell.angle_alpha   90.00
_cell.angle_beta   90.00
_cell.angle_gamma   90.00
#
_symmetry.space_group_name_H-M   'P 1'
#
loop_
_entity.id
_entity.type
_entity.pdbx_description
1 polymer ?
#
loop_
_entity_poly.entity_id
_entity_poly.type
_entity_poly.pdbx_seq_one_letter_code
_entity_poly.pdbx_strand_id
1 'polypeptide(L)'
;MKKLFFLLPLVAVVACANTAQGKLRQTVFNLDSAYHLLANPMPDVMAGKVPGVTVSDADKILIKRASQTVFSQLSALETSIEAGNSITETAVSSLQADFSSLTTCWLGAKEGTMPTTCAATFPEVSK
;
A
#
# COMPACT_ATOMS: atom_id res chain seq x y z
N MET A 1 8.53 48.85 -30.77
CA MET A 1 7.83 47.58 -31.09
C MET A 1 8.93 46.57 -31.43
N LYS A 2 9.07 45.35 -30.92
CA LYS A 2 8.10 44.35 -30.45
C LYS A 2 8.96 43.21 -29.85
N LYS A 3 8.67 42.79 -28.61
CA LYS A 3 8.76 41.39 -28.12
C LYS A 3 10.14 40.78 -27.80
N LEU A 4 10.59 41.07 -26.58
CA LEU A 4 11.23 40.10 -25.69
C LEU A 4 10.20 38.97 -25.44
N PHE A 5 10.43 37.76 -25.94
CA PHE A 5 9.60 36.59 -25.62
C PHE A 5 10.49 35.51 -24.99
N PHE A 6 10.51 35.53 -23.65
CA PHE A 6 10.46 34.39 -22.75
C PHE A 6 10.75 33.02 -23.40
N LEU A 7 12.03 32.64 -23.42
CA LEU A 7 12.47 31.25 -23.58
C LEU A 7 13.18 30.84 -22.30
N LEU A 8 12.40 30.42 -21.29
CA LEU A 8 12.76 29.59 -20.11
C LEU A 8 11.66 29.82 -19.06
N PRO A 9 10.83 28.79 -18.75
CA PRO A 9 11.28 27.80 -17.77
C PRO A 9 10.72 26.38 -18.04
N LEU A 10 11.08 25.75 -19.15
CA LEU A 10 10.71 24.34 -19.41
C LEU A 10 11.74 23.32 -18.89
N VAL A 11 12.84 23.79 -18.26
CA VAL A 11 13.92 22.94 -17.73
C VAL A 11 13.73 22.61 -16.24
N ALA A 12 12.74 23.21 -15.56
CA ALA A 12 12.53 23.02 -14.12
C ALA A 12 11.67 21.80 -13.74
N VAL A 13 11.19 21.01 -14.71
CA VAL A 13 10.23 19.92 -14.42
C VAL A 13 10.90 18.57 -14.13
N VAL A 14 12.21 18.45 -14.33
CA VAL A 14 12.94 17.17 -14.19
C VAL A 14 13.58 16.97 -12.80
N ALA A 15 13.40 17.93 -11.87
CA ALA A 15 14.04 17.88 -10.55
C ALA A 15 13.16 17.29 -9.43
N CYS A 16 11.85 17.13 -9.63
CA CYS A 16 10.95 16.72 -8.53
C CYS A 16 11.13 15.26 -8.08
N ALA A 17 11.64 14.37 -8.93
CA ALA A 17 11.75 12.93 -8.62
C ALA A 17 13.01 12.55 -7.80
N ASN A 18 14.09 13.35 -7.85
CA ASN A 18 15.35 12.99 -7.18
C ASN A 18 15.52 13.64 -5.79
N THR A 19 14.47 14.25 -5.26
CA THR A 19 14.44 14.76 -3.89
C THR A 19 14.11 13.64 -2.90
N ALA A 20 14.46 13.80 -1.61
CA ALA A 20 14.07 12.83 -0.57
C ALA A 20 12.53 12.64 -0.54
N GLN A 21 11.76 13.72 -0.63
CA GLN A 21 10.29 13.65 -0.73
C GLN A 21 9.82 12.96 -2.01
N GLY A 22 10.46 13.20 -3.15
CA GLY A 22 10.16 12.52 -4.42
C GLY A 22 10.31 11.00 -4.32
N LYS A 23 11.39 10.53 -3.66
CA LYS A 23 11.60 9.09 -3.41
C LYS A 23 10.53 8.49 -2.50
N LEU A 24 10.17 9.18 -1.42
CA LEU A 24 9.12 8.71 -0.52
C LEU A 24 7.77 8.59 -1.24
N ARG A 25 7.41 9.60 -2.04
CA ARG A 25 6.18 9.60 -2.84
C ARG A 25 6.16 8.45 -3.85
N GLN A 26 7.26 8.25 -4.57
CA GLN A 26 7.39 7.13 -5.50
C GLN A 26 7.22 5.79 -4.80
N THR A 27 7.78 5.62 -3.59
CA THR A 27 7.60 4.41 -2.80
C THR A 27 6.13 4.18 -2.43
N VAL A 28 5.39 5.20 -2.01
CA VAL A 28 3.96 5.09 -1.71
C VAL A 28 3.19 4.61 -2.94
N PHE A 29 3.37 5.25 -4.10
CA PHE A 29 2.66 4.85 -5.33
C PHE A 29 3.05 3.46 -5.85
N ASN A 30 4.31 3.04 -5.65
CA ASN A 30 4.74 1.68 -5.96
C ASN A 30 4.04 0.66 -5.05
N LEU A 31 3.88 0.98 -3.76
CA LEU A 31 3.18 0.13 -2.80
C LEU A 31 1.68 0.09 -3.08
N ASP A 32 1.06 1.19 -3.49
CA ASP A 32 -0.33 1.22 -3.92
C ASP A 32 -0.58 0.26 -5.09
N SER A 33 0.26 0.37 -6.13
CA SER A 33 0.21 -0.53 -7.29
C SER A 33 0.38 -2.00 -6.87
N ALA A 34 1.35 -2.28 -6.00
CA ALA A 34 1.59 -3.63 -5.49
C ALA A 34 0.44 -4.15 -4.63
N TYR A 35 -0.16 -3.28 -3.81
CA TYR A 35 -1.34 -3.59 -3.00
C TYR A 35 -2.51 -3.99 -3.89
N HIS A 36 -2.82 -3.21 -4.92
CA HIS A 36 -3.90 -3.54 -5.83
C HIS A 36 -3.68 -4.86 -6.56
N LEU A 37 -2.44 -5.17 -6.98
CA LEU A 37 -2.10 -6.48 -7.57
C LEU A 37 -2.30 -7.63 -6.58
N LEU A 38 -1.91 -7.44 -5.31
CA LEU A 38 -2.09 -8.44 -4.25
C LEU A 38 -3.58 -8.64 -3.90
N ALA A 39 -4.33 -7.54 -3.81
CA ALA A 39 -5.71 -7.49 -3.35
C ALA A 39 -6.71 -7.95 -4.41
N ASN A 40 -6.41 -7.75 -5.70
CA ASN A 40 -7.31 -8.08 -6.81
C ASN A 40 -7.87 -9.52 -6.77
N PRO A 41 -7.07 -10.59 -6.54
CA PRO A 41 -7.61 -11.95 -6.44
C PRO A 41 -8.29 -12.28 -5.11
N MET A 42 -8.15 -11.44 -4.06
CA MET A 42 -8.64 -11.77 -2.72
C MET A 42 -10.15 -12.04 -2.67
N PRO A 43 -11.04 -11.23 -3.29
CA PRO A 43 -12.48 -11.46 -3.23
C PRO A 43 -12.89 -12.82 -3.77
N ASP A 44 -12.29 -13.26 -4.89
CA ASP A 44 -12.62 -14.54 -5.51
C ASP A 44 -12.11 -15.73 -4.69
N VAL A 45 -10.89 -15.63 -4.15
CA VAL A 45 -10.36 -16.64 -3.22
C VAL A 45 -11.20 -16.72 -1.94
N MET A 46 -11.55 -15.57 -1.34
CA MET A 46 -12.38 -15.52 -0.13
C MET A 46 -13.79 -16.04 -0.36
N ALA A 47 -14.32 -15.89 -1.57
CA ALA A 47 -15.61 -16.45 -2.01
C ALA A 47 -15.53 -17.94 -2.42
N GLY A 48 -14.35 -18.57 -2.33
CA GLY A 48 -14.16 -19.98 -2.69
C GLY A 48 -14.23 -20.27 -4.19
N LYS A 49 -14.06 -19.25 -5.03
CA LYS A 49 -14.12 -19.39 -6.50
C LYS A 49 -12.82 -19.92 -7.11
N VAL A 50 -11.73 -19.96 -6.33
CA VAL A 50 -10.42 -20.44 -6.79
C VAL A 50 -10.25 -21.91 -6.40
N PRO A 51 -10.19 -22.85 -7.38
CA PRO A 51 -10.04 -24.26 -7.10
C PRO A 51 -8.75 -24.57 -6.33
N GLY A 52 -8.81 -25.52 -5.40
CA GLY A 52 -7.64 -25.97 -4.64
C GLY A 52 -7.15 -25.00 -3.56
N VAL A 53 -7.80 -23.83 -3.40
CA VAL A 53 -7.50 -22.88 -2.33
C VAL A 53 -8.68 -22.83 -1.37
N THR A 54 -8.44 -23.05 -0.09
CA THR A 54 -9.45 -22.90 0.96
C THR A 54 -8.86 -22.09 2.10
N VAL A 55 -9.48 -20.93 2.36
CA VAL A 55 -9.09 -20.04 3.47
C VAL A 55 -10.14 -20.20 4.56
N SER A 56 -9.72 -20.41 5.81
CA SER A 56 -10.64 -20.52 6.94
C SER A 56 -11.36 -19.20 7.21
N ASP A 57 -12.54 -19.25 7.85
CA ASP A 57 -13.28 -18.00 8.13
C ASP A 57 -12.55 -17.08 9.11
N ALA A 58 -11.81 -17.65 10.08
CA ALA A 58 -10.94 -16.88 10.96
C ALA A 58 -9.82 -16.17 10.18
N ASP A 59 -9.18 -16.87 9.24
CA ASP A 59 -8.14 -16.29 8.38
C ASP A 59 -8.72 -15.20 7.46
N LYS A 60 -9.92 -15.40 6.90
CA LYS A 60 -10.58 -14.36 6.08
C LYS A 60 -10.80 -13.08 6.87
N ILE A 61 -11.22 -13.17 8.14
CA ILE A 61 -11.42 -12.00 9.00
C ILE A 61 -10.08 -11.28 9.20
N LEU A 62 -9.02 -12.02 9.50
CA LEU A 62 -7.69 -11.47 9.72
C LEU A 62 -7.13 -10.79 8.45
N ILE A 63 -7.23 -11.45 7.29
CA ILE A 63 -6.76 -10.88 6.01
C ILE A 63 -7.56 -9.63 5.62
N LYS A 64 -8.88 -9.62 5.82
CA LYS A 64 -9.70 -8.43 5.55
C LYS A 64 -9.23 -7.25 6.40
N ARG A 65 -8.97 -7.49 7.69
CA ARG A 65 -8.46 -6.46 8.60
C ARG A 65 -7.08 -5.98 8.17
N ALA A 66 -6.15 -6.89 7.92
CA ALA A 66 -4.81 -6.58 7.46
C ALA A 66 -4.83 -5.74 6.17
N SER A 67 -5.65 -6.15 5.21
CA SER A 67 -5.84 -5.43 3.95
C SER A 67 -6.43 -4.03 4.17
N GLN A 68 -7.42 -3.89 5.04
CA GLN A 68 -8.01 -2.60 5.38
C GLN A 68 -7.02 -1.66 6.10
N THR A 69 -6.17 -2.19 6.98
CA THR A 69 -5.11 -1.42 7.64
C THR A 69 -4.14 -0.83 6.63
N VAL A 70 -3.64 -1.67 5.71
CA VAL A 70 -2.71 -1.22 4.66
C VAL A 70 -3.39 -0.21 3.73
N PHE A 71 -4.61 -0.48 3.28
CA PHE A 71 -5.36 0.43 2.42
C PHE A 71 -5.61 1.80 3.07
N SER A 72 -5.94 1.82 4.36
CA SER A 72 -6.18 3.05 5.11
C SER A 72 -4.90 3.88 5.23
N GLN A 73 -3.75 3.24 5.45
CA GLN A 73 -2.45 3.92 5.49
C GLN A 73 -2.03 4.47 4.12
N LEU A 74 -2.22 3.68 3.05
CA LEU A 74 -2.00 4.13 1.67
C LEU A 74 -2.85 5.37 1.38
N SER A 75 -4.16 5.27 1.59
CA SER A 75 -5.11 6.36 1.35
C SER A 75 -4.74 7.63 2.12
N ALA A 76 -4.31 7.49 3.39
CA ALA A 76 -3.90 8.63 4.21
C ALA A 76 -2.61 9.29 3.69
N LEU A 77 -1.63 8.50 3.27
CA LEU A 77 -0.39 9.01 2.69
C LEU A 77 -0.63 9.66 1.33
N GLU A 78 -1.42 9.04 0.46
CA GLU A 78 -1.80 9.59 -0.85
C GLU A 78 -2.55 10.91 -0.70
N THR A 79 -3.56 10.96 0.18
CA THR A 79 -4.28 12.21 0.48
C THR A 79 -3.33 13.31 0.95
N SER A 80 -2.35 12.97 1.78
CA SER A 80 -1.33 13.93 2.24
C SER A 80 -0.44 14.42 1.10
N ILE A 81 -0.04 13.53 0.19
CA ILE A 81 0.75 13.85 -1.01
C ILE A 81 -0.04 14.77 -1.94
N GLU A 82 -1.31 14.45 -2.20
CA GLU A 82 -2.23 15.25 -3.03
C GLU A 82 -2.46 16.65 -2.45
N ALA A 83 -2.56 16.75 -1.12
CA ALA A 83 -2.62 18.03 -0.41
C ALA A 83 -1.29 18.82 -0.45
N GLY A 84 -0.23 18.27 -1.05
CA GLY A 84 1.09 18.90 -1.17
C GLY A 84 1.96 18.80 0.09
N ASN A 85 1.54 18.02 1.09
CA ASN A 85 2.28 17.88 2.34
C ASN A 85 3.57 17.07 2.13
N SER A 86 4.49 17.23 3.08
CA SER A 86 5.64 16.34 3.22
C SER A 86 5.25 15.11 4.02
N ILE A 87 5.77 13.95 3.61
CA ILE A 87 5.61 12.68 4.32
C ILE A 87 6.94 12.25 4.95
N THR A 88 6.88 11.36 5.94
CA THR A 88 8.07 10.94 6.69
C THR A 88 8.55 9.56 6.27
N GLU A 89 9.85 9.32 6.39
CA GLU A 89 10.44 7.97 6.22
C GLU A 89 9.79 6.95 7.15
N THR A 90 9.50 7.35 8.40
CA THR A 90 8.83 6.48 9.39
C THR A 90 7.43 6.04 8.95
N ALA A 91 6.63 6.95 8.38
CA ALA A 91 5.30 6.58 7.92
C ALA A 91 5.36 5.64 6.72
N VAL A 92 6.28 5.89 5.78
CA VAL A 92 6.49 5.04 4.61
C VAL A 92 7.05 3.67 5.02
N SER A 93 7.99 3.60 5.97
CA SER A 93 8.54 2.33 6.43
C SER A 93 7.53 1.50 7.23
N SER A 94 6.65 2.16 8.00
CA SER A 94 5.51 1.50 8.64
C SER A 94 4.59 0.86 7.59
N LEU A 95 4.20 1.61 6.56
CA LEU A 95 3.39 1.08 5.46
C LEU A 95 4.07 -0.11 4.77
N GLN A 96 5.38 -0.04 4.51
CA GLN A 96 6.13 -1.14 3.90
C GLN A 96 6.12 -2.39 4.78
N ALA A 97 6.30 -2.23 6.09
CA ALA A 97 6.28 -3.34 7.04
C ALA A 97 4.90 -4.00 7.12
N ASP A 98 3.83 -3.20 7.16
CA ASP A 98 2.46 -3.70 7.18
C ASP A 98 2.08 -4.36 5.86
N PHE A 99 2.49 -3.81 4.72
CA PHE A 99 2.29 -4.43 3.41
C PHE A 99 3.02 -5.77 3.28
N SER A 100 4.27 -5.85 3.75
CA SER A 100 5.04 -7.10 3.79
C SER A 100 4.36 -8.14 4.69
N SER A 101 3.84 -7.71 5.84
CA SER A 101 3.10 -8.57 6.75
C SER A 101 1.81 -9.08 6.12
N LEU A 102 1.01 -8.20 5.50
CA LEU A 102 -0.19 -8.58 4.75
C LEU A 102 0.13 -9.61 3.67
N THR A 103 1.20 -9.40 2.90
CA THR A 103 1.62 -10.34 1.83
C THR A 103 1.93 -11.72 2.41
N THR A 104 2.69 -11.75 3.51
CA THR A 104 3.07 -12.99 4.21
C THR A 104 1.84 -13.71 4.75
N CYS A 105 0.93 -12.98 5.40
CA CYS A 105 -0.32 -13.52 5.91
C CYS A 105 -1.20 -14.06 4.78
N TRP A 106 -1.29 -13.33 3.67
CA TRP A 106 -2.11 -13.74 2.53
C TRP A 106 -1.61 -15.03 1.88
N LEU A 107 -0.29 -15.16 1.70
CA LEU A 107 0.30 -16.38 1.17
C LEU A 107 0.06 -17.57 2.10
N GLY A 108 0.34 -17.39 3.41
CA GLY A 108 0.08 -18.43 4.40
C GLY A 108 -1.39 -18.82 4.50
N ALA A 109 -2.31 -17.86 4.39
CA ALA A 109 -3.75 -18.12 4.38
C ALA A 109 -4.16 -19.04 3.21
N LYS A 110 -3.61 -18.80 2.02
CA LYS A 110 -3.89 -19.62 0.83
C LYS A 110 -3.30 -21.03 0.93
N GLU A 111 -2.18 -21.17 1.63
CA GLU A 111 -1.48 -22.44 1.84
C GLU A 111 -2.01 -23.22 3.06
N GLY A 112 -2.94 -22.63 3.83
CA GLY A 112 -3.45 -23.23 5.06
C GLY A 112 -2.46 -23.17 6.23
N THR A 113 -1.42 -22.34 6.12
CA THR A 113 -0.33 -22.19 7.09
C THR A 113 -0.22 -20.72 7.55
N MET A 114 -1.32 -20.16 8.04
CA MET A 114 -1.35 -18.77 8.53
C MET A 114 -0.30 -18.56 9.64
N PRO A 115 0.67 -17.64 9.46
CA PRO A 115 1.65 -17.34 10.49
C PRO A 115 0.99 -16.75 11.74
N THR A 116 1.41 -17.20 12.92
CA THR A 116 0.88 -16.70 14.20
C THR A 116 1.13 -15.21 14.42
N THR A 117 2.18 -14.67 13.80
CA THR A 117 2.52 -13.25 13.82
C THR A 117 1.47 -12.36 13.16
N CYS A 118 0.65 -12.90 12.24
CA CYS A 118 -0.36 -12.13 11.53
C CYS A 118 -1.40 -11.50 12.47
N ALA A 119 -1.84 -12.25 13.47
CA ALA A 119 -2.79 -11.74 14.47
C ALA A 119 -2.16 -10.69 15.39
N ALA A 120 -0.85 -10.77 15.64
CA ALA A 120 -0.13 -9.79 16.45
C ALA A 120 0.10 -8.47 15.70
N THR A 121 0.38 -8.53 14.39
CA THR A 121 0.55 -7.35 13.55
C THR A 121 -0.78 -6.64 13.28
N PHE A 122 -1.88 -7.38 13.13
CA PHE A 122 -3.20 -6.84 12.83
C PHE A 122 -4.20 -7.18 13.96
N PRO A 123 -4.00 -6.62 15.16
CA PRO A 123 -4.80 -6.95 16.32
C PRO A 123 -6.26 -6.52 16.13
N GLU A 124 -7.15 -7.16 16.89
CA GLU A 124 -8.54 -6.72 16.97
C GLU A 124 -8.63 -5.33 17.59
N VAL A 125 -9.37 -4.45 16.94
CA VAL A 125 -9.77 -3.18 17.55
C VAL A 125 -10.95 -3.51 18.46
N SER A 126 -10.69 -3.60 19.76
CA SER A 126 -11.76 -3.72 20.77
C SER A 126 -12.74 -2.55 20.59
N LYS A 127 -14.02 -2.88 20.41
CA LYS A 127 -15.12 -1.91 20.34
C LYS A 127 -15.39 -1.28 21.69
#